data_AF-A0A2A2IUU4-F1
#
_entry.id   AF-A0A2A2IUU4-F1
#
_cell.length_a   1.000
_cell.length_b   1.000
_cell.length_c   1.000
_cell.angle_alpha   90.00
_cell.angle_beta   90.00
_cell.angle_gamma   90.00
#
_symmetry.space_group_name_H-M   'P 1'
#
loop_
_entity.id
_entity.type
_entity.pdbx_description
1 polymer ?
#
loop_
_entity_poly.entity_id
_entity_poly.type
_entity_poly.pdbx_seq_one_letter_code
_entity_poly.pdbx_strand_id
1 'polypeptide(L)'
;MQAEPAAFTVEALPAAAEAPAEVAAPALSPVEAQVLMQLMAEQGDPRMPAKGGLKPRQPASAAQLADPQAYAAFEDEQTRSQVQAWTRGVEQIPAIRERIAQAEQAGNRSNAELDEARAALVQLEQLQSQLRQQAPQLLPSGPAPQAPTD
;
A
#
# COMPACT_ATOMS: atom_id res chain seq x y z
N MET A 1 6.58 -39.52 53.24
CA MET A 1 7.07 -39.25 51.87
C MET A 1 6.75 -37.81 51.54
N GLN A 2 7.75 -36.95 51.54
CA GLN A 2 7.68 -35.59 51.00
C GLN A 2 9.06 -35.31 50.43
N ALA A 3 9.11 -35.16 49.12
CA ALA A 3 10.32 -34.86 48.37
C ALA A 3 10.55 -33.35 48.39
N GLU A 4 11.74 -32.93 48.80
CA GLU A 4 12.20 -31.55 48.65
C GLU A 4 12.47 -31.25 47.16
N PRO A 5 12.08 -30.07 46.64
CA PRO A 5 12.39 -29.71 45.27
C PRO A 5 13.86 -29.30 45.13
N ALA A 6 14.51 -29.84 44.12
CA ALA A 6 15.89 -29.56 43.75
C ALA A 6 16.12 -28.06 43.49
N ALA A 7 17.18 -27.52 44.09
CA ALA A 7 17.67 -26.18 43.82
C ALA A 7 18.16 -26.08 42.36
N PHE A 8 17.58 -25.14 41.61
CA PHE A 8 18.02 -24.81 40.26
C PHE A 8 19.21 -23.86 40.35
N THR A 9 20.40 -24.34 40.03
CA THR A 9 21.61 -23.50 39.92
C THR A 9 21.65 -22.90 38.52
N VAL A 10 21.63 -21.57 38.42
CA VAL A 10 21.87 -20.86 37.16
C VAL A 10 23.37 -20.67 37.01
N GLU A 11 23.97 -21.39 36.06
CA GLU A 11 25.34 -21.15 35.62
C GLU A 11 25.37 -19.86 34.79
N ALA A 12 26.18 -18.88 35.21
CA ALA A 12 26.32 -17.62 34.51
C ALA A 12 27.07 -17.84 33.18
N LEU A 13 26.43 -17.50 32.05
CA LEU A 13 27.10 -17.42 30.76
C LEU A 13 28.24 -16.40 30.81
N PRO A 14 29.37 -16.65 30.13
CA PRO A 14 30.46 -15.68 30.04
C PRO A 14 29.97 -14.42 29.32
N ALA A 15 30.46 -13.27 29.80
CA ALA A 15 30.10 -11.94 29.32
C ALA A 15 30.09 -11.88 27.79
N ALA A 16 28.92 -11.57 27.24
CA ALA A 16 28.77 -11.27 25.83
C ALA A 16 29.75 -10.16 25.44
N ALA A 17 30.48 -10.39 24.35
CA ALA A 17 31.30 -9.39 23.70
C ALA A 17 30.50 -8.09 23.52
N GLU A 18 31.14 -6.95 23.77
CA GLU A 18 30.56 -5.61 23.63
C GLU A 18 29.74 -5.52 22.34
N ALA A 19 28.45 -5.21 22.51
CA ALA A 19 27.60 -4.85 21.39
C ALA A 19 28.25 -3.68 20.63
N PRO A 20 28.28 -3.68 19.29
CA PRO A 20 28.76 -2.53 18.54
C PRO A 20 27.97 -1.31 19.01
N ALA A 21 28.68 -0.22 19.36
CA ALA A 21 28.08 1.02 19.81
C ALA A 21 26.91 1.38 18.88
N GLU A 22 25.72 1.44 19.45
CA GLU A 22 24.51 1.84 18.75
C GLU A 22 24.77 3.25 18.21
N VAL A 23 24.99 3.35 16.90
CA VAL A 23 25.16 4.64 16.24
C VAL A 23 23.85 5.37 16.44
N ALA A 24 23.85 6.34 17.37
CA ALA A 24 22.65 7.09 17.70
C ALA A 24 22.03 7.61 16.41
N ALA A 25 20.83 7.13 16.09
CA ALA A 25 20.08 7.64 14.95
C ALA A 25 20.01 9.16 15.09
N PRO A 26 20.13 9.93 13.99
CA PRO A 26 20.01 11.38 14.06
C PRO A 26 18.65 11.73 14.70
N ALA A 27 18.70 12.28 15.92
CA ALA A 27 17.53 12.66 16.67
C ALA A 27 17.18 14.11 16.32
N LEU A 28 15.94 14.32 15.88
CA LEU A 28 15.41 15.66 15.65
C LEU A 28 15.30 16.39 16.99
N SER A 29 15.64 17.68 17.01
CA SER A 29 15.28 18.54 18.13
C SER A 29 13.75 18.67 18.26
N PRO A 30 13.23 19.06 19.43
CA PRO A 30 11.79 19.25 19.61
C PRO A 30 11.17 20.25 18.62
N VAL A 31 11.91 21.29 18.24
CA VAL A 31 11.48 22.31 17.29
C VAL A 31 11.43 21.74 15.87
N GLU A 32 12.46 21.01 15.45
CA GLU A 32 12.50 20.35 14.15
C GLU A 32 11.40 19.29 14.01
N ALA A 33 11.13 18.55 15.08
CA ALA A 33 10.02 17.61 15.13
C ALA A 33 8.67 18.31 14.96
N GLN A 34 8.46 19.47 15.58
CA GLN A 34 7.22 20.26 15.42
C GLN A 34 7.05 20.80 14.01
N VAL A 35 8.12 21.31 13.39
CA VAL A 35 8.10 21.75 12.00
C VAL A 35 7.79 20.59 11.07
N LEU A 36 8.43 19.43 11.26
CA LEU A 36 8.17 18.24 10.45
C LEU A 36 6.73 17.76 10.61
N MET A 37 6.19 17.72 11.84
CA MET A 37 4.79 17.36 12.09
C MET A 37 3.82 18.33 11.40
N GLN A 38 4.09 19.64 11.44
CA GLN A 38 3.27 20.65 10.76
C GLN A 38 3.28 20.45 9.24
N LEU A 39 4.46 20.21 8.67
CA LEU A 39 4.64 19.93 7.25
C LEU A 39 3.90 18.66 6.81
N MET A 40 4.00 17.58 7.60
CA MET A 40 3.30 16.32 7.34
C MET A 40 1.77 16.49 7.45
N ALA A 41 1.28 17.38 8.32
CA ALA A 41 -0.14 17.69 8.42
C ALA A 41 -0.67 18.45 7.19
N GLU A 42 0.13 19.37 6.64
CA GLU A 42 -0.25 20.17 5.46
C GLU A 42 -0.11 19.42 4.14
N GLN A 43 1.01 18.70 3.96
CA GLN A 43 1.36 18.05 2.69
C GLN A 43 1.05 16.54 2.68
N GLY A 44 0.76 15.96 3.83
CA GLY A 44 0.61 14.51 4.01
C GLY A 44 1.95 13.80 4.12
N ASP A 45 1.89 12.50 4.46
CA ASP A 45 3.07 11.63 4.39
C ASP A 45 3.32 11.25 2.92
N PRO A 46 4.49 11.57 2.34
CA PRO A 46 4.80 11.25 0.94
C PRO A 46 4.86 9.74 0.67
N ARG A 47 4.97 8.91 1.72
CA ARG A 47 4.88 7.45 1.63
C ARG A 47 3.44 6.96 1.61
N MET A 48 2.50 7.77 2.09
CA MET A 48 1.09 7.44 1.96
C MET A 48 0.61 7.86 0.57
N PRO A 49 -0.12 6.99 -0.14
CA PRO A 49 -0.77 7.41 -1.37
C PRO A 49 -1.68 8.59 -1.06
N ALA A 50 -1.77 9.54 -2.00
CA ALA A 50 -2.73 10.64 -1.89
C ALA A 50 -4.09 10.06 -1.51
N LYS A 51 -4.76 10.64 -0.51
CA LYS A 51 -6.13 10.28 -0.17
C LYS A 51 -6.96 10.50 -1.44
N GLY A 52 -7.16 9.44 -2.22
CA GLY A 52 -7.98 9.50 -3.41
C GLY A 52 -9.31 10.08 -2.98
N GLY A 53 -9.70 11.21 -3.57
CA GLY A 53 -10.93 11.88 -3.18
C GLY A 53 -12.05 10.84 -3.16
N LEU A 54 -12.65 10.62 -1.98
CA LEU A 54 -13.77 9.69 -1.84
C LEU A 54 -14.91 10.27 -2.66
N LYS A 55 -15.02 9.83 -3.92
CA LYS A 55 -16.09 10.29 -4.79
C LYS A 55 -17.39 9.79 -4.15
N PRO A 56 -18.35 10.68 -3.86
CA PRO A 56 -19.61 10.27 -3.25
C PRO A 56 -20.25 9.16 -4.09
N ARG A 57 -20.79 8.14 -3.43
CA ARG A 57 -21.52 7.08 -4.12
C ARG A 57 -22.67 7.71 -4.91
N GLN A 58 -22.79 7.34 -6.18
CA GLN A 58 -23.90 7.80 -7.00
C GLN A 58 -25.17 7.07 -6.55
N PRO A 59 -26.28 7.76 -6.25
CA PRO A 59 -27.51 7.10 -5.83
C PRO A 59 -28.16 6.36 -7.01
N ALA A 60 -28.91 5.30 -6.72
CA ALA A 60 -29.77 4.65 -7.70
C ALA A 60 -30.85 5.62 -8.18
N SER A 61 -31.18 5.56 -9.46
CA SER A 61 -32.30 6.31 -10.04
C SER A 61 -33.65 5.79 -9.54
N ALA A 62 -34.71 6.61 -9.63
CA ALA A 62 -36.06 6.19 -9.26
C ALA A 62 -36.57 4.97 -10.05
N ALA A 63 -36.18 4.85 -11.32
CA ALA A 63 -36.50 3.68 -12.15
C ALA A 63 -35.78 2.41 -11.66
N GLN A 64 -34.52 2.53 -11.26
CA GLN A 64 -33.76 1.40 -10.67
C GLN A 64 -34.32 0.99 -9.31
N LEU A 65 -34.78 1.94 -8.49
CA LEU A 65 -35.40 1.64 -7.19
C LEU A 65 -36.78 0.97 -7.32
N ALA A 66 -37.48 1.19 -8.43
CA ALA A 66 -38.82 0.66 -8.64
C ALA A 66 -38.83 -0.80 -9.15
N ASP A 67 -37.71 -1.31 -9.66
CA ASP A 67 -37.57 -2.67 -10.18
C ASP A 67 -36.44 -3.43 -9.44
N PRO A 68 -36.75 -4.53 -8.73
CA PRO A 68 -35.74 -5.35 -8.05
C PRO A 68 -34.59 -5.83 -8.95
N GLN A 69 -34.85 -6.15 -10.21
CA GLN A 69 -33.79 -6.63 -11.13
C GLN A 69 -32.88 -5.47 -11.56
N ALA A 70 -33.45 -4.32 -11.89
CA ALA A 70 -32.67 -3.12 -12.19
C ALA A 70 -31.84 -2.64 -10.99
N TYR A 71 -32.37 -2.75 -9.78
CA TYR A 71 -31.63 -2.44 -8.56
C TYR A 71 -30.45 -3.39 -8.34
N ALA A 72 -30.66 -4.70 -8.51
CA ALA A 72 -29.59 -5.69 -8.35
C ALA A 72 -28.44 -5.45 -9.35
N ALA A 73 -28.75 -5.18 -10.61
CA ALA A 73 -27.75 -4.86 -11.62
C ALA A 73 -26.95 -3.59 -11.28
N PHE A 74 -27.62 -2.56 -10.74
CA PHE A 74 -26.95 -1.36 -10.24
C PHE A 74 -26.00 -1.66 -9.08
N GLU A 75 -26.41 -2.46 -8.09
CA GLU A 75 -25.55 -2.84 -6.96
C GLU A 75 -24.33 -3.66 -7.40
N ASP A 76 -24.49 -4.55 -8.37
CA ASP A 76 -23.39 -5.31 -8.96
C ASP A 76 -22.37 -4.38 -9.64
N GLU A 77 -22.85 -3.38 -10.38
CA GLU A 77 -21.99 -2.39 -11.03
C GLU A 77 -21.29 -1.47 -10.02
N GLN A 78 -21.98 -1.04 -8.96
CA GLN A 78 -21.38 -0.25 -7.88
C GLN A 78 -20.29 -1.03 -7.14
N THR A 79 -20.55 -2.31 -6.84
CA THR A 79 -19.56 -3.21 -6.23
C THR A 79 -18.35 -3.36 -7.15
N ARG A 80 -18.57 -3.62 -8.44
CA ARG A 80 -17.50 -3.76 -9.42
C ARG A 80 -16.65 -2.49 -9.54
N SER A 81 -17.29 -1.32 -9.63
CA SER A 81 -16.60 -0.05 -9.72
C SER A 81 -15.74 0.25 -8.49
N GLN A 82 -16.19 -0.13 -7.29
CA GLN A 82 -15.39 0.00 -6.07
C GLN A 82 -14.17 -0.91 -6.13
N VAL A 83 -14.34 -2.18 -6.51
CA VAL A 83 -13.21 -3.12 -6.62
C VAL A 83 -12.21 -2.68 -7.69
N GLN A 84 -12.68 -2.17 -8.83
CA GLN A 84 -11.82 -1.63 -9.89
C GLN A 84 -10.96 -0.44 -9.42
N ALA A 85 -11.44 0.37 -8.46
CA ALA A 85 -10.66 1.48 -7.92
C ALA A 85 -9.39 0.98 -7.19
N TRP A 86 -9.47 -0.16 -6.50
CA TRP A 86 -8.34 -0.79 -5.82
C TRP A 86 -7.37 -1.46 -6.81
N THR A 87 -7.87 -1.97 -7.94
CA THR A 87 -7.02 -2.61 -8.96
C THR A 87 -6.30 -1.63 -9.88
N ARG A 88 -6.56 -0.31 -9.79
CA ARG A 88 -5.86 0.73 -10.56
C ARG A 88 -4.34 0.73 -10.40
N GLY A 89 -3.81 0.22 -9.29
CA GLY A 89 -2.36 0.08 -9.10
C GLY A 89 -1.68 -0.73 -10.21
N VAL A 90 -2.40 -1.66 -10.84
CA VAL A 90 -1.92 -2.48 -11.95
C VAL A 90 -1.67 -1.66 -13.23
N GLU A 91 -2.35 -0.53 -13.43
CA GLU A 91 -2.10 0.37 -14.58
C GLU A 91 -0.74 1.05 -14.49
N GLN A 92 -0.20 1.19 -13.29
CA GLN A 92 1.06 1.89 -13.05
C GLN A 92 2.29 1.03 -13.31
N ILE A 93 2.13 -0.27 -13.55
CA ILE A 93 3.23 -1.22 -13.78
C ILE A 93 4.28 -0.69 -14.80
N PRO A 94 3.91 -0.14 -15.97
CA PRO A 94 4.89 0.40 -16.92
C PRO A 94 5.70 1.57 -16.34
N ALA A 95 5.03 2.51 -15.66
CA ALA A 95 5.70 3.65 -15.03
C ALA A 95 6.58 3.23 -13.84
N ILE A 96 6.17 2.20 -13.08
CA ILE A 96 6.97 1.62 -12.00
C ILE A 96 8.25 1.00 -12.57
N ARG A 97 8.15 0.20 -13.63
CA ARG A 97 9.31 -0.38 -14.33
C ARG A 97 10.31 0.70 -14.76
N GLU A 98 9.80 1.77 -15.36
CA GLU A 98 10.64 2.88 -15.81
C GLU A 98 11.34 3.57 -14.64
N ARG A 99 10.62 3.86 -13.55
CA ARG A 99 11.21 4.47 -12.34
C ARG A 99 12.31 3.61 -11.72
N ILE A 100 12.13 2.29 -11.68
CA ILE A 100 13.16 1.36 -11.19
C ILE A 100 14.40 1.42 -12.08
N ALA A 101 14.23 1.35 -13.41
CA ALA A 101 15.35 1.43 -14.36
C ALA A 101 16.09 2.78 -14.28
N GLN A 102 15.37 3.89 -14.11
CA GLN A 102 15.97 5.20 -13.91
C GLN A 102 16.76 5.27 -12.60
N ALA A 103 16.24 4.71 -11.51
CA ALA A 103 16.93 4.68 -10.22
C ALA A 103 18.20 3.82 -10.25
N GLU A 104 18.19 2.71 -11.00
CA GLU A 104 19.37 1.90 -11.28
C GLU A 104 20.46 2.68 -12.01
N GLN A 105 20.08 3.43 -13.05
CA GLN A 105 21.02 4.24 -13.85
C GLN A 105 21.55 5.45 -13.08
N ALA A 106 20.70 6.09 -12.28
CA ALA A 106 21.07 7.27 -11.50
C ALA A 106 21.96 6.92 -10.31
N GLY A 107 21.97 5.67 -9.84
CA GLY A 107 22.74 5.24 -8.67
C GLY A 107 22.34 5.96 -7.37
N ASN A 108 21.14 6.54 -7.32
CA ASN A 108 20.64 7.31 -6.18
C ASN A 108 19.81 6.48 -5.18
N ARG A 109 19.75 5.16 -5.40
CA ARG A 109 19.09 4.18 -4.53
C ARG A 109 20.06 3.04 -4.19
N SER A 110 19.92 2.51 -2.99
CA SER A 110 20.67 1.32 -2.57
C SER A 110 20.19 0.07 -3.31
N ASN A 111 21.06 -0.93 -3.44
CA ASN A 111 20.69 -2.21 -4.04
C ASN A 111 19.51 -2.87 -3.30
N ALA A 112 19.46 -2.76 -1.96
CA ALA A 112 18.37 -3.32 -1.16
C ALA A 112 17.01 -2.67 -1.50
N GLU A 113 16.96 -1.34 -1.66
CA GLU A 113 15.73 -0.63 -2.06
C GLU A 113 15.30 -1.03 -3.48
N LEU A 114 16.26 -1.19 -4.40
CA LEU A 114 15.97 -1.61 -5.78
C LEU A 114 15.43 -3.04 -5.84
N ASP A 115 16.01 -3.95 -5.05
CA ASP A 115 15.54 -5.33 -4.97
C ASP A 115 14.15 -5.44 -4.35
N GLU A 116 13.84 -4.65 -3.32
CA GLU A 116 12.49 -4.54 -2.76
C GLU A 116 11.50 -4.01 -3.80
N ALA A 117 11.86 -2.95 -4.53
CA ALA A 117 11.01 -2.39 -5.58
C ALA A 117 10.73 -3.40 -6.70
N ARG A 118 11.73 -4.18 -7.12
CA ARG A 118 11.57 -5.26 -8.11
C ARG A 118 10.68 -6.38 -7.57
N ALA A 119 10.83 -6.77 -6.31
CA ALA A 119 9.98 -7.78 -5.68
C ALA A 119 8.51 -7.32 -5.61
N ALA A 120 8.27 -6.06 -5.25
CA ALA A 120 6.94 -5.47 -5.25
C ALA A 120 6.33 -5.42 -6.67
N LEU A 121 7.13 -5.07 -7.67
CA LEU A 121 6.70 -5.10 -9.07
C LEU A 121 6.25 -6.51 -9.51
N VAL A 122 6.99 -7.55 -9.15
CA VAL A 122 6.61 -8.95 -9.44
C VAL A 122 5.25 -9.29 -8.83
N GLN A 123 4.97 -8.85 -7.61
CA GLN A 123 3.66 -9.08 -6.98
C GLN A 123 2.52 -8.39 -7.74
N LEU A 124 2.74 -7.16 -8.24
CA LEU A 124 1.76 -6.45 -9.06
C LEU A 124 1.50 -7.14 -10.41
N GLU A 125 2.54 -7.70 -11.03
CA GLU A 125 2.41 -8.46 -12.28
C GLU A 125 1.64 -9.77 -12.07
N GLN A 126 1.88 -10.46 -10.95
CA GLN A 126 1.09 -11.63 -10.56
C GLN A 126 -0.38 -11.26 -10.37
N LEU A 127 -0.67 -10.18 -9.65
CA LEU A 127 -2.04 -9.68 -9.48
C LEU A 127 -2.69 -9.37 -10.84
N GLN A 128 -1.98 -8.69 -11.75
CA GLN A 128 -2.47 -8.43 -13.11
C GLN A 128 -2.84 -9.73 -13.84
N SER A 129 -1.98 -10.75 -13.75
CA SER A 129 -2.23 -12.05 -14.39
C SER A 129 -3.45 -12.77 -13.81
N GLN A 130 -3.61 -12.73 -12.48
CA GLN A 130 -4.76 -13.33 -11.79
C GLN A 130 -6.06 -12.63 -12.20
N LEU A 131 -6.07 -11.30 -12.23
CA LEU A 131 -7.23 -10.53 -12.67
C LEU A 131 -7.60 -10.83 -14.13
N ARG A 132 -6.62 -10.95 -15.03
CA ARG A 132 -6.86 -11.35 -16.43
C ARG A 132 -7.54 -12.70 -16.57
N GLN A 133 -7.20 -13.66 -15.70
CA GLN A 133 -7.70 -15.03 -15.77
C GLN A 133 -9.06 -15.18 -15.09
N GLN A 134 -9.22 -14.59 -13.91
CA GLN A 134 -10.35 -14.88 -13.02
C GLN A 134 -11.44 -13.81 -13.06
N ALA A 135 -11.07 -12.55 -13.32
CA ALA A 135 -12.00 -11.44 -13.27
C ALA A 135 -11.58 -10.32 -14.24
N PRO A 136 -11.56 -10.58 -15.56
CA PRO A 136 -11.12 -9.61 -16.56
C PRO A 136 -11.94 -8.32 -16.52
N GLN A 137 -13.20 -8.39 -16.08
CA GLN A 137 -14.08 -7.24 -15.86
C GLN A 137 -13.62 -6.31 -14.72
N LEU A 138 -12.68 -6.72 -13.87
CA LEU A 138 -12.08 -5.89 -12.83
C LEU A 138 -10.79 -5.21 -13.27
N LEU A 139 -10.27 -5.57 -14.44
CA LEU A 139 -9.20 -4.80 -15.04
C LEU A 139 -9.75 -3.43 -15.43
N PRO A 140 -8.98 -2.37 -15.18
CA PRO A 140 -9.42 -1.05 -15.58
C PRO A 140 -9.39 -0.95 -17.12
N SER A 141 -10.55 -0.63 -17.68
CA SER A 141 -10.75 -0.48 -19.12
C SER A 141 -10.55 0.98 -19.54
N GLY A 142 -9.33 1.50 -19.39
CA GLY A 142 -9.01 2.88 -19.78
C GLY A 142 -9.81 3.96 -19.02
N PRO A 143 -9.53 5.25 -19.26
CA PRO A 143 -10.23 6.32 -18.56
C PRO A 143 -11.73 6.27 -18.90
N ALA A 144 -12.57 6.16 -17.87
CA ALA A 144 -14.01 6.39 -18.01
C ALA A 144 -14.22 7.75 -18.70
N PRO A 145 -15.11 7.84 -19.71
CA PRO A 145 -15.39 9.10 -20.37
C PRO A 145 -15.78 10.14 -19.31
N GLN A 146 -15.00 11.22 -19.25
CA GLN A 146 -15.39 12.38 -18.48
C GLN A 146 -16.71 12.86 -19.10
N ALA A 147 -17.79 12.82 -18.32
CA ALA A 147 -19.05 13.39 -18.74
C ALA A 147 -18.80 14.86 -19.13
N PRO A 148 -19.36 15.33 -20.26
CA PRO A 148 -19.16 16.71 -20.69
C PRO A 148 -19.68 17.64 -19.60
N THR A 149 -18.83 18.58 -19.20
CA THR A 149 -19.25 19.75 -18.42
C THR A 149 -20.11 20.61 -19.35
N ASP A 150 -21.39 20.75 -19.04
CA ASP A 150 -22.28 21.77 -19.62
C ASP A 150 -22.04 23.11 -18.91
#